data_AF-A0A7S0VXI6-F1
#
_entry.id   AF-A0A7S0VXI6-F1
#
_cell.length_a   1.000
_cell.length_b   1.000
_cell.length_c   1.000
_cell.angle_alpha   90.00
_cell.angle_beta   90.00
_cell.angle_gamma   90.00
#
_symmetry.space_group_name_H-M   'P 1'
#
loop_
_entity.id
_entity.type
_entity.pdbx_description
1 polymer ?
#
loop_
_entity_poly.entity_id
_entity_poly.type
_entity_poly.pdbx_seq_one_letter_code
_entity_poly.pdbx_strand_id
1 'polypeptide(L)'
;SSSSSSSSSSSSSSSSSSSSSSSSSSSSSHSSSSSSSSSSASGVVKLSHLDGSTGFMVQGVASNDHAGYTVSGGGDVNGDGVSDILLSGRGELGGGAFGEAYVVFGGSAGYNMSTELFVLDGRREGFVVFGVLGEGVFTSLGSDDFDGDNVAEVVIGVPFAGGEGVEESGAAYVVYGKESALLATSVTLGGRHSCVWLLNDLSVKCWGMNGEGQLGFV
;
A
#
# COMPACT_ATOMS: atom_id res chain seq x y z
N SER A 1 54.88 36.31 2.05
CA SER A 1 55.02 37.75 2.32
C SER A 1 53.62 38.28 2.58
N SER A 2 53.22 38.36 3.85
CA SER A 2 53.41 39.57 4.68
C SER A 2 52.48 40.69 4.19
N SER A 3 51.63 41.32 4.99
CA SER A 3 51.40 41.28 6.43
C SER A 3 50.54 42.53 6.73
N SER A 4 49.63 42.41 7.70
CA SER A 4 49.28 43.41 8.73
C SER A 4 48.78 44.79 8.25
N SER A 5 47.94 45.52 8.97
CA SER A 5 47.99 45.89 10.40
C SER A 5 46.67 46.62 10.68
N SER A 6 45.82 46.23 11.64
CA SER A 6 45.95 46.34 13.10
C SER A 6 45.82 47.76 13.65
N SER A 7 44.80 47.97 14.51
CA SER A 7 44.91 48.61 15.85
C SER A 7 43.48 48.82 16.40
N SER A 8 43.00 48.12 17.45
CA SER A 8 43.27 48.33 18.90
C SER A 8 42.89 49.75 19.36
N SER A 9 42.18 50.04 20.45
CA SER A 9 41.94 49.44 21.78
C SER A 9 40.87 50.34 22.46
N SER A 10 40.21 50.13 23.62
CA SER A 10 40.71 49.75 24.96
C SER A 10 39.50 49.70 25.95
N SER A 11 39.52 48.74 26.89
CA SER A 11 39.18 48.80 28.34
C SER A 11 37.97 49.60 28.86
N SER A 12 37.16 49.15 29.84
CA SER A 12 37.54 48.68 31.20
C SER A 12 36.34 48.12 32.00
N SER A 13 36.58 47.10 32.85
CA SER A 13 36.14 46.84 34.26
C SER A 13 34.78 47.39 34.80
N SER A 14 33.99 46.77 35.69
CA SER A 14 34.16 45.69 36.69
C SER A 14 32.83 45.44 37.47
N SER A 15 32.75 44.27 38.13
CA SER A 15 32.12 43.96 39.45
C SER A 15 30.59 43.92 39.66
N SER A 16 30.07 42.69 39.74
CA SER A 16 29.29 42.04 40.85
C SER A 16 28.39 42.85 41.79
N SER A 17 27.12 42.44 41.93
CA SER A 17 26.49 42.02 43.21
C SER A 17 24.99 41.68 43.06
N SER A 18 24.58 40.64 43.80
CA SER A 18 23.26 40.04 43.96
C SER A 18 22.35 40.77 44.97
N SER A 19 21.02 40.84 44.73
CA SER A 19 20.00 40.68 45.79
C SER A 19 18.55 40.69 45.26
N SER A 20 17.72 39.97 46.00
CA SER A 20 16.34 39.49 45.90
C SER A 20 15.17 40.50 45.98
N SER A 21 13.96 39.97 45.68
CA SER A 21 12.58 40.41 46.04
C SER A 21 12.03 41.62 45.26
N SER A 22 10.77 41.70 44.80
CA SER A 22 9.49 41.14 45.26
C SER A 22 8.42 41.25 44.16
N SER A 23 7.37 40.44 44.31
CA SER A 23 6.09 40.36 43.60
C SER A 23 5.42 41.68 43.18
N SER A 24 4.92 41.70 41.93
CA SER A 24 3.69 42.42 41.57
C SER A 24 2.93 41.63 40.50
N SER A 25 1.76 41.14 40.91
CA SER A 25 0.75 40.51 40.08
C SER A 25 0.14 41.54 39.12
N SER A 26 0.23 41.26 37.82
CA SER A 26 -0.61 41.91 36.80
C SER A 26 -1.20 40.83 35.91
N SER A 27 -2.47 40.52 36.19
CA SER A 27 -3.35 39.74 35.34
C SER A 27 -3.58 40.48 34.02
N SER A 28 -3.01 39.96 32.93
CA SER A 28 -3.41 40.27 31.56
C SER A 28 -3.79 38.97 30.88
N SER A 29 -5.08 38.64 30.94
CA SER A 29 -5.71 37.89 29.87
C SER A 29 -5.49 38.66 28.56
N HIS A 30 -5.16 37.96 27.48
CA HIS A 30 -5.78 38.04 26.15
C HIS A 30 -4.85 37.37 25.13
N SER A 31 -5.39 36.31 24.54
CA SER A 31 -5.07 35.74 23.22
C SER A 31 -3.67 35.15 23.02
N SER A 32 -3.61 33.84 23.24
CA SER A 32 -2.79 32.93 22.47
C SER A 32 -3.02 33.19 20.97
N SER A 33 -2.10 33.87 20.30
CA SER A 33 -1.96 33.76 18.85
C SER A 33 -1.30 32.41 18.57
N SER A 34 -2.08 31.34 18.70
CA SER A 34 -1.90 30.19 17.83
C SER A 34 -2.01 30.74 16.42
N SER A 35 -0.87 30.98 15.77
CA SER A 35 -0.80 31.08 14.33
C SER A 35 -1.18 29.71 13.79
N SER A 36 -2.48 29.46 13.75
CA SER A 36 -3.09 28.56 12.78
C SER A 36 -2.73 29.15 11.44
N SER A 37 -1.56 28.77 10.94
CA SER A 37 -1.34 28.70 9.50
C SER A 37 -2.39 27.72 9.00
N SER A 38 -3.59 28.24 8.71
CA SER A 38 -4.45 27.63 7.72
C SER A 38 -3.64 27.68 6.44
N SER A 39 -2.86 26.62 6.22
CA SER A 39 -2.45 26.24 4.88
C SER A 39 -3.76 26.12 4.13
N SER A 40 -4.12 27.19 3.42
CA SER A 40 -5.18 27.16 2.43
C SER A 40 -4.89 25.89 1.63
N ALA A 41 -5.82 24.92 1.71
CA ALA A 41 -5.69 23.65 1.04
C ALA A 41 -5.58 23.97 -0.45
N SER A 42 -4.34 24.08 -0.92
CA SER A 42 -4.06 24.15 -2.33
C SER A 42 -4.58 22.82 -2.84
N GLY A 43 -5.69 22.84 -3.59
CA GLY A 43 -6.23 21.64 -4.26
C GLY A 43 -5.29 21.11 -5.35
N VAL A 44 -4.00 21.46 -5.31
CA VAL A 44 -2.96 21.04 -6.23
C VAL A 44 -2.12 19.98 -5.52
N VAL A 45 -2.32 18.73 -5.91
CA VAL A 45 -1.44 17.62 -5.53
C VAL A 45 -0.34 17.51 -6.56
N LYS A 46 0.92 17.58 -6.13
CA LYS A 46 2.08 17.36 -7.01
C LYS A 46 2.50 15.90 -6.91
N LEU A 47 2.56 15.20 -8.05
CA LEU A 47 2.99 13.80 -8.10
C LEU A 47 4.41 13.61 -7.54
N SER A 48 5.29 14.61 -7.71
CA SER A 48 6.64 14.59 -7.16
C SER A 48 6.71 14.70 -5.63
N HIS A 49 5.61 14.99 -4.95
CA HIS A 49 5.53 15.16 -3.49
C HIS A 49 4.62 14.10 -2.84
N LEU A 50 4.26 13.03 -3.56
CA LEU A 50 3.52 11.91 -2.97
C LEU A 50 4.42 11.21 -1.94
N ASP A 51 4.01 11.26 -0.68
CA ASP A 51 4.79 10.82 0.47
C ASP A 51 4.15 9.66 1.24
N GLY A 52 3.14 9.01 0.65
CA GLY A 52 2.33 7.98 1.29
C GLY A 52 1.18 8.53 2.14
N SER A 53 1.23 9.81 2.55
CA SER A 53 0.17 10.44 3.35
C SER A 53 -0.92 11.11 2.49
N THR A 54 -0.55 11.65 1.32
CA THR A 54 -1.48 12.23 0.35
C THR A 54 -1.65 11.39 -0.92
N GLY A 55 -1.05 10.21 -0.94
CA GLY A 55 -0.98 9.29 -2.09
C GLY A 55 0.41 8.70 -2.24
N PHE A 56 0.56 7.75 -3.16
CA PHE A 56 1.79 6.99 -3.36
C PHE A 56 2.01 6.73 -4.85
N MET A 57 3.25 6.38 -5.21
CA MET A 57 3.62 5.94 -6.55
C MET A 57 3.84 4.43 -6.54
N VAL A 58 3.26 3.75 -7.53
CA VAL A 58 3.58 2.35 -7.84
C VAL A 58 4.54 2.34 -9.02
N GLN A 59 5.68 1.68 -8.87
CA GLN A 59 6.75 1.71 -9.87
C GLN A 59 7.16 0.31 -10.31
N GLY A 60 7.34 0.13 -11.63
CA GLY A 60 7.96 -1.05 -12.21
C GLY A 60 9.41 -1.20 -11.78
N VAL A 61 9.91 -2.42 -11.76
CA VAL A 61 11.17 -2.78 -11.09
C VAL A 61 12.35 -2.70 -12.06
N ALA A 62 12.13 -3.07 -13.32
CA ALA A 62 13.14 -3.09 -14.36
C ALA A 62 12.81 -2.13 -15.52
N SER A 63 13.85 -1.89 -16.33
CA SER A 63 13.72 -1.10 -17.55
C SER A 63 12.78 -1.80 -18.52
N ASN A 64 11.85 -1.05 -19.10
CA ASN A 64 10.82 -1.53 -20.03
C ASN A 64 9.69 -2.35 -19.39
N ASP A 65 9.55 -2.36 -18.05
CA ASP A 65 8.38 -2.98 -17.41
C ASP A 65 7.06 -2.27 -17.78
N HIS A 66 7.13 -1.01 -18.21
CA HIS A 66 5.96 -0.20 -18.58
C HIS A 66 4.80 -0.32 -17.58
N ALA A 67 5.10 -0.43 -16.28
CA ALA A 67 4.09 -0.53 -15.24
C ALA A 67 3.08 0.62 -15.34
N GLY A 68 1.79 0.29 -15.26
CA GLY A 68 0.71 1.23 -15.53
C GLY A 68 0.38 1.38 -17.01
N TYR A 69 0.74 0.41 -17.86
CA TYR A 69 0.37 0.40 -19.28
C TYR A 69 -1.15 0.44 -19.49
N THR A 70 -1.89 -0.30 -18.68
CA THR A 70 -3.32 -0.11 -18.44
C THR A 70 -3.61 -0.09 -16.94
N VAL A 71 -4.68 0.60 -16.54
CA VAL A 71 -5.10 0.72 -15.14
C VAL A 71 -6.61 0.57 -15.02
N SER A 72 -7.07 -0.09 -13.96
CA SER A 72 -8.49 -0.20 -13.59
C SER A 72 -8.64 -0.16 -12.07
N GLY A 73 -9.82 0.26 -11.59
CA GLY A 73 -10.25 -0.13 -10.25
C GLY A 73 -10.38 -1.64 -10.17
N GLY A 74 -9.97 -2.24 -9.06
CA GLY A 74 -9.91 -3.70 -8.88
C GLY A 74 -11.04 -4.32 -8.08
N GLY A 75 -11.98 -3.53 -7.52
CA GLY A 75 -12.91 -4.06 -6.52
C GLY A 75 -12.13 -4.52 -5.29
N ASP A 76 -12.74 -5.30 -4.40
CA ASP A 76 -12.08 -5.86 -3.22
C ASP A 76 -11.66 -7.32 -3.50
N VAL A 77 -10.45 -7.53 -4.05
CA VAL A 77 -9.95 -8.84 -4.52
C VAL A 77 -9.44 -9.70 -3.36
N ASN A 78 -9.15 -9.07 -2.22
CA ASN A 78 -8.64 -9.73 -1.03
C ASN A 78 -9.67 -9.84 0.11
N GLY A 79 -10.90 -9.37 -0.09
CA GLY A 79 -12.02 -9.46 0.85
C GLY A 79 -11.81 -8.66 2.15
N ASP A 80 -11.00 -7.61 2.14
CA ASP A 80 -10.71 -6.81 3.35
C ASP A 80 -11.63 -5.59 3.55
N GLY A 81 -12.56 -5.39 2.63
CA GLY A 81 -13.53 -4.30 2.60
C GLY A 81 -13.00 -3.01 1.96
N VAL A 82 -11.79 -3.01 1.41
CA VAL A 82 -11.18 -1.87 0.71
C VAL A 82 -10.99 -2.22 -0.77
N SER A 83 -11.28 -1.27 -1.66
CA SER A 83 -11.02 -1.49 -3.09
C SER A 83 -9.54 -1.43 -3.43
N ASP A 84 -9.15 -2.34 -4.31
CA ASP A 84 -7.83 -2.57 -4.86
C ASP A 84 -7.63 -1.83 -6.20
N ILE A 85 -6.40 -1.88 -6.69
CA ILE A 85 -6.01 -1.30 -7.98
C ILE A 85 -5.41 -2.40 -8.86
N LEU A 86 -5.82 -2.42 -10.13
CA LEU A 86 -5.24 -3.28 -11.14
C LEU A 86 -4.35 -2.45 -12.07
N LEU A 87 -3.14 -2.94 -12.32
CA LEU A 87 -2.18 -2.32 -13.24
C LEU A 87 -1.67 -3.40 -14.18
N SER A 88 -1.46 -3.09 -15.46
CA SER A 88 -0.66 -3.94 -16.33
C SER A 88 0.71 -3.35 -16.59
N GLY A 89 1.63 -4.24 -16.93
CA GLY A 89 2.95 -3.93 -17.44
C GLY A 89 3.29 -4.81 -18.62
N ARG A 90 4.47 -4.57 -19.14
CA ARG A 90 5.13 -5.35 -20.17
C ARG A 90 6.30 -6.06 -19.52
N GLY A 91 6.16 -7.35 -19.28
CA GLY A 91 7.28 -8.20 -18.93
C GLY A 91 8.16 -8.44 -20.16
N GLU A 92 9.47 -8.42 -19.98
CA GLU A 92 10.45 -8.76 -21.03
C GLU A 92 11.37 -9.88 -20.52
N LEU A 93 11.26 -11.07 -21.11
CA LEU A 93 12.07 -12.23 -20.77
C LEU A 93 12.63 -12.80 -22.07
N GLY A 94 13.96 -12.90 -22.17
CA GLY A 94 14.63 -13.50 -23.33
C GLY A 94 14.42 -12.76 -24.66
N GLY A 95 13.97 -11.50 -24.64
CA GLY A 95 13.70 -10.69 -25.84
C GLY A 95 12.29 -10.82 -26.41
N GLY A 96 11.38 -11.47 -25.69
CA GLY A 96 9.95 -11.52 -26.00
C GLY A 96 9.12 -10.82 -24.92
N ALA A 97 8.11 -10.07 -25.36
CA ALA A 97 7.13 -9.46 -24.48
C ALA A 97 6.15 -10.52 -23.96
N PHE A 98 5.89 -10.49 -22.66
CA PHE A 98 4.75 -11.15 -22.04
C PHE A 98 4.00 -10.11 -21.20
N GLY A 99 2.69 -10.28 -21.06
CA GLY A 99 1.89 -9.41 -20.24
C GLY A 99 2.12 -9.69 -18.77
N GLU A 100 2.11 -8.65 -17.95
CA GLU A 100 2.05 -8.77 -16.50
C GLU A 100 0.86 -7.95 -16.01
N ALA A 101 0.10 -8.50 -15.07
CA ALA A 101 -0.89 -7.75 -14.30
C ALA A 101 -0.49 -7.77 -12.84
N TYR A 102 -0.83 -6.69 -12.16
CA TYR A 102 -0.51 -6.45 -10.77
C TYR A 102 -1.80 -6.08 -10.07
N VAL A 103 -2.12 -6.82 -9.03
CA VAL A 103 -3.17 -6.45 -8.07
C VAL A 103 -2.47 -5.79 -6.91
N VAL A 104 -2.74 -4.51 -6.68
CA VAL A 104 -2.23 -3.77 -5.53
C VAL A 104 -3.38 -3.64 -4.55
N PHE A 105 -3.27 -4.32 -3.41
CA PHE A 105 -4.31 -4.32 -2.40
C PHE A 105 -4.50 -2.94 -1.83
N GLY A 106 -5.75 -2.52 -1.68
CA GLY A 106 -6.22 -1.34 -0.96
C GLY A 106 -5.88 -1.41 0.53
N GLY A 107 -5.87 -0.26 1.21
CA GLY A 107 -5.58 -0.26 2.63
C GLY A 107 -5.51 1.11 3.27
N SER A 108 -5.76 1.13 4.58
CA SER A 108 -5.59 2.32 5.42
C SER A 108 -4.17 2.46 5.97
N ALA A 109 -3.35 1.40 5.90
CA ALA A 109 -1.93 1.47 6.18
C ALA A 109 -1.28 2.18 4.99
N GLY A 110 -0.86 3.44 5.18
CA GLY A 110 -0.21 4.21 4.13
C GLY A 110 0.90 3.40 3.46
N TYR A 111 0.79 3.21 2.15
CA TYR A 111 1.87 2.66 1.35
C TYR A 111 3.09 3.55 1.52
N ASN A 112 4.28 2.95 1.53
CA ASN A 112 5.51 3.74 1.48
C ASN A 112 5.50 4.60 0.19
N MET A 113 6.30 5.67 0.18
CA MET A 113 6.38 6.63 -0.95
C MET A 113 6.64 5.95 -2.31
N SER A 114 7.17 4.72 -2.29
CA SER A 114 7.36 3.83 -3.42
C SER A 114 6.92 2.42 -3.01
N THR A 115 5.91 1.89 -3.69
CA THR A 115 5.63 0.45 -3.71
C THR A 115 6.26 -0.12 -4.98
N GLU A 116 7.24 -1.00 -4.81
CA GLU A 116 7.84 -1.75 -5.90
C GLU A 116 7.01 -3.02 -6.18
N LEU A 117 6.70 -3.26 -7.46
CA LEU A 117 5.82 -4.35 -7.87
C LEU A 117 6.40 -5.76 -7.62
N PHE A 118 7.71 -5.90 -7.44
CA PHE A 118 8.35 -7.19 -7.12
C PHE A 118 8.14 -7.61 -5.65
N VAL A 119 7.71 -6.71 -4.77
CA VAL A 119 7.50 -6.98 -3.33
C VAL A 119 6.10 -7.51 -3.04
N LEU A 120 5.23 -7.61 -4.05
CA LEU A 120 3.87 -8.12 -3.95
C LEU A 120 3.86 -9.63 -3.66
N ASP A 121 3.98 -9.99 -2.37
CA ASP A 121 4.08 -11.38 -1.88
C ASP A 121 2.71 -12.04 -1.60
N GLY A 122 1.61 -11.34 -1.89
CA GLY A 122 0.24 -11.79 -1.66
C GLY A 122 -0.27 -11.60 -0.23
N ARG A 123 0.50 -10.98 0.68
CA ARG A 123 0.07 -10.84 2.08
C ARG A 123 -0.64 -9.54 2.41
N ARG A 124 -0.09 -8.38 2.03
CA ARG A 124 -0.68 -7.07 2.37
C ARG A 124 -0.56 -6.04 1.25
N GLU A 125 0.44 -6.18 0.40
CA GLU A 125 0.77 -5.20 -0.61
C GLU A 125 0.05 -5.51 -1.94
N GLY A 126 -0.28 -6.79 -2.19
CA GLY A 126 -0.88 -7.27 -3.43
C GLY A 126 -0.19 -8.52 -3.99
N PHE A 127 -0.46 -8.88 -5.24
CA PHE A 127 0.21 -9.98 -5.96
C PHE A 127 0.37 -9.71 -7.46
N VAL A 128 1.22 -10.51 -8.12
CA VAL A 128 1.49 -10.43 -9.56
C VAL A 128 0.87 -11.61 -10.30
N VAL A 129 0.26 -11.33 -11.45
CA VAL A 129 -0.21 -12.31 -12.44
C VAL A 129 0.70 -12.23 -13.66
N PHE A 130 1.42 -13.32 -13.91
CA PHE A 130 2.32 -13.42 -15.06
C PHE A 130 1.58 -14.03 -16.26
N GLY A 131 1.76 -13.41 -17.43
CA GLY A 131 1.34 -13.94 -18.71
C GLY A 131 2.30 -15.00 -19.25
N VAL A 132 1.93 -15.58 -20.38
CA VAL A 132 2.74 -16.57 -21.08
C VAL A 132 3.64 -15.87 -22.11
N LEU A 133 4.85 -16.40 -22.29
CA LEU A 133 5.78 -15.92 -23.31
C LEU A 133 5.13 -16.02 -24.70
N GLY A 134 5.12 -14.91 -25.43
CA GLY A 134 4.63 -14.86 -26.81
C GLY A 134 3.16 -14.48 -26.97
N GLU A 135 2.37 -14.40 -25.89
CA GLU A 135 0.96 -13.98 -25.94
C GLU A 135 0.77 -12.45 -25.93
N GLY A 136 1.86 -11.69 -25.83
CA GLY A 136 1.84 -10.23 -25.86
C GLY A 136 1.42 -9.59 -24.53
N VAL A 137 1.22 -8.27 -24.57
CA VAL A 137 0.94 -7.43 -23.40
C VAL A 137 -0.55 -7.49 -23.05
N PHE A 138 -0.88 -7.50 -21.76
CA PHE A 138 -2.27 -7.39 -21.29
C PHE A 138 -2.83 -6.00 -21.60
N THR A 139 -3.86 -5.94 -22.45
CA THR A 139 -4.37 -4.67 -22.99
C THR A 139 -5.59 -4.12 -22.26
N SER A 140 -6.30 -4.98 -21.51
CA SER A 140 -7.49 -4.58 -20.75
C SER A 140 -7.56 -5.30 -19.42
N LEU A 141 -8.00 -4.57 -18.40
CA LEU A 141 -8.25 -5.08 -17.06
C LEU A 141 -9.68 -4.72 -16.66
N GLY A 142 -10.30 -5.55 -15.83
CA GLY A 142 -11.58 -5.30 -15.20
C GLY A 142 -11.71 -6.10 -13.92
N SER A 143 -12.72 -5.79 -13.13
CA SER A 143 -13.03 -6.51 -11.90
C SER A 143 -14.50 -6.38 -11.54
N ASP A 144 -15.08 -7.44 -11.01
CA ASP A 144 -16.40 -7.49 -10.37
C ASP A 144 -16.50 -8.80 -9.58
N ASP A 145 -17.59 -9.05 -8.89
CA ASP A 145 -17.91 -10.34 -8.24
C ASP A 145 -18.73 -11.24 -9.20
N PHE A 146 -18.06 -12.19 -9.85
CA PHE A 146 -18.59 -13.08 -10.87
C PHE A 146 -19.03 -14.44 -10.32
N ASP A 147 -18.47 -14.91 -9.19
CA ASP A 147 -18.89 -16.16 -8.54
C ASP A 147 -19.81 -16.01 -7.33
N GLY A 148 -20.04 -14.78 -6.87
CA GLY A 148 -20.98 -14.43 -5.81
C GLY A 148 -20.44 -14.67 -4.40
N ASP A 149 -19.12 -14.72 -4.21
CA ASP A 149 -18.50 -14.87 -2.90
C ASP A 149 -18.24 -13.54 -2.16
N ASN A 150 -18.66 -12.41 -2.76
CA ASN A 150 -18.48 -11.05 -2.26
C ASN A 150 -17.00 -10.61 -2.20
N VAL A 151 -16.13 -11.27 -2.94
CA VAL A 151 -14.76 -10.87 -3.25
C VAL A 151 -14.68 -10.63 -4.76
N ALA A 152 -14.08 -9.51 -5.18
CA ALA A 152 -13.96 -9.22 -6.60
C ALA A 152 -12.94 -10.15 -7.28
N GLU A 153 -13.27 -10.65 -8.46
CA GLU A 153 -12.29 -11.29 -9.34
C GLU A 153 -11.70 -10.31 -10.34
N VAL A 154 -10.56 -10.70 -10.90
CA VAL A 154 -9.82 -9.92 -11.88
C VAL A 154 -10.02 -10.51 -13.27
N VAL A 155 -10.43 -9.69 -14.23
CA VAL A 155 -10.53 -10.04 -15.66
C VAL A 155 -9.38 -9.41 -16.42
N ILE A 156 -8.67 -10.23 -17.19
CA ILE A 156 -7.51 -9.81 -17.99
C ILE A 156 -7.78 -10.15 -19.46
N GLY A 157 -7.77 -9.15 -20.32
CA GLY A 157 -7.89 -9.35 -21.77
C GLY A 157 -6.53 -9.39 -22.45
N VAL A 158 -6.33 -10.43 -23.25
CA VAL A 158 -5.08 -10.73 -23.96
C VAL A 158 -5.43 -10.98 -25.43
N PRO A 159 -5.66 -9.93 -26.22
CA PRO A 159 -6.19 -10.05 -27.59
C PRO A 159 -5.21 -10.74 -28.55
N PHE A 160 -3.93 -10.82 -28.20
CA PHE A 160 -2.89 -11.46 -29.01
C PHE A 160 -2.53 -12.88 -28.52
N ALA A 161 -3.23 -13.40 -27.50
CA ALA A 161 -3.04 -14.78 -27.10
C ALA A 161 -3.34 -15.72 -28.28
N GLY A 162 -2.40 -16.62 -28.57
CA GLY A 162 -2.53 -17.65 -29.59
C GLY A 162 -2.94 -18.97 -28.95
N GLY A 163 -3.93 -19.65 -29.53
CA GLY A 163 -4.21 -21.04 -29.20
C GLY A 163 -3.34 -21.98 -30.04
N GLU A 164 -3.19 -23.23 -29.62
CA GLU A 164 -2.50 -24.26 -30.41
C GLU A 164 -3.07 -24.33 -31.85
N GLY A 165 -2.32 -23.79 -32.82
CA GLY A 165 -2.68 -23.80 -34.24
C GLY A 165 -3.54 -22.62 -34.73
N VAL A 166 -3.82 -21.62 -33.90
CA VAL A 166 -4.49 -20.37 -34.29
C VAL A 166 -3.80 -19.16 -33.66
N GLU A 167 -2.99 -18.47 -34.47
CA GLU A 167 -2.33 -17.22 -34.08
C GLU A 167 -3.37 -16.14 -33.77
N GLU A 168 -3.16 -15.37 -32.70
CA GLU A 168 -3.92 -14.16 -32.35
C GLU A 168 -5.45 -14.33 -32.26
N SER A 169 -5.94 -15.51 -31.83
CA SER A 169 -7.38 -15.69 -31.56
C SER A 169 -7.88 -14.86 -30.38
N GLY A 170 -6.95 -14.44 -29.52
CA GLY A 170 -7.21 -13.71 -28.30
C GLY A 170 -7.79 -14.59 -27.20
N ALA A 171 -7.56 -14.16 -25.96
CA ALA A 171 -8.10 -14.80 -24.76
C ALA A 171 -8.53 -13.75 -23.73
N ALA A 172 -9.38 -14.18 -22.81
CA ALA A 172 -9.64 -13.48 -21.57
C ALA A 172 -9.49 -14.46 -20.41
N TYR A 173 -8.85 -14.01 -19.33
CA TYR A 173 -8.62 -14.80 -18.13
C TYR A 173 -9.37 -14.17 -16.98
N VAL A 174 -9.99 -15.00 -16.14
CA VAL A 174 -10.57 -14.59 -14.86
C VAL A 174 -9.71 -15.19 -13.77
N VAL A 175 -9.24 -14.35 -12.86
CA VAL A 175 -8.47 -14.74 -11.68
C VAL A 175 -9.35 -14.52 -10.47
N TYR A 176 -9.75 -15.61 -9.83
CA TYR A 176 -10.59 -15.55 -8.64
C TYR A 176 -9.91 -14.78 -7.51
N GLY A 177 -10.64 -13.82 -6.95
CA GLY A 177 -10.29 -13.19 -5.69
C GLY A 177 -10.31 -14.22 -4.56
N LYS A 178 -9.70 -13.86 -3.43
CA LYS A 178 -9.77 -14.70 -2.24
C LYS A 178 -9.61 -13.86 -1.00
N GLU A 179 -10.46 -14.10 -0.01
CA GLU A 179 -10.26 -13.54 1.33
C GLU A 179 -8.82 -13.75 1.79
N SER A 180 -8.15 -12.66 2.16
CA SER A 180 -6.84 -12.66 2.80
C SER A 180 -6.85 -13.69 3.91
N ALA A 181 -5.88 -14.61 3.89
CA ALA A 181 -5.86 -15.75 4.79
C ALA A 181 -6.09 -15.29 6.24
N LEU A 182 -7.21 -15.75 6.80
CA LEU A 182 -7.68 -15.40 8.14
C LEU A 182 -6.54 -15.53 9.15
N LEU A 183 -6.09 -14.41 9.70
CA LEU A 183 -5.01 -14.40 10.68
C LEU A 183 -5.57 -14.85 12.03
N ALA A 184 -5.35 -16.13 12.34
CA ALA A 184 -5.61 -16.71 13.65
C ALA A 184 -4.70 -16.07 14.71
N THR A 185 -5.28 -15.31 15.64
CA THR A 185 -4.52 -14.69 16.75
C THR A 185 -4.45 -15.57 17.97
N SER A 186 -5.46 -16.41 18.14
CA SER A 186 -5.57 -17.33 19.26
C SER A 186 -6.46 -18.49 18.88
N VAL A 187 -6.12 -19.67 19.38
CA VAL A 187 -6.97 -20.86 19.32
C VAL A 187 -7.34 -21.24 20.75
N THR A 188 -8.64 -21.44 20.99
CA THR A 188 -9.16 -21.97 22.24
C THR A 188 -9.70 -23.37 22.00
N LEU A 189 -9.25 -24.32 22.82
CA LEU A 189 -9.70 -25.70 22.77
C LEU A 189 -10.71 -25.95 23.90
N GLY A 190 -11.93 -26.34 23.55
CA GLY A 190 -12.97 -26.78 24.48
C GLY A 190 -13.23 -28.28 24.40
N GLY A 191 -13.98 -28.84 25.34
CA GLY A 191 -14.31 -30.29 25.33
C GLY A 191 -15.20 -30.72 24.17
N ARG A 192 -15.94 -29.80 23.52
CA ARG A 192 -16.84 -30.07 22.39
C ARG A 192 -16.45 -29.39 21.08
N HIS A 193 -15.59 -28.37 21.09
CA HIS A 193 -15.22 -27.61 19.89
C HIS A 193 -13.86 -26.95 20.07
N SER A 194 -13.21 -26.66 18.95
CA SER A 194 -12.04 -25.78 18.85
C SER A 194 -12.48 -24.50 18.18
N CYS A 195 -12.08 -23.35 18.71
CA CYS A 195 -12.42 -22.04 18.16
C CYS A 195 -11.16 -21.24 17.89
N VAL A 196 -11.16 -20.49 16.79
CA VAL A 196 -10.11 -19.54 16.44
C VAL A 196 -10.67 -18.13 16.49
N TRP A 197 -9.85 -17.21 16.99
CA TRP A 197 -10.12 -15.78 16.99
C TRP A 197 -9.39 -15.16 15.80
N LEU A 198 -10.14 -14.46 14.95
CA LEU A 198 -9.62 -13.91 13.69
C LEU A 198 -9.31 -12.42 13.85
N LEU A 199 -8.10 -12.01 13.47
CA LEU A 199 -7.63 -10.63 13.66
C LEU A 199 -8.32 -9.64 12.72
N ASN A 200 -8.66 -10.10 11.53
CA ASN A 200 -9.08 -9.25 10.42
C ASN A 200 -10.54 -8.80 10.53
N ASP A 201 -11.45 -9.63 11.05
CA ASP A 201 -12.89 -9.32 11.17
C ASP A 201 -13.42 -9.39 12.62
N LEU A 202 -12.54 -9.67 13.59
CA LEU A 202 -12.87 -9.90 15.01
C LEU A 202 -13.87 -11.04 15.23
N SER A 203 -14.06 -11.92 14.26
CA SER A 203 -15.01 -13.03 14.35
C SER A 203 -14.39 -14.25 15.03
N VAL A 204 -15.26 -15.17 15.44
CA VAL A 204 -14.88 -16.45 16.03
C VAL A 204 -15.39 -17.56 15.12
N LYS A 205 -14.47 -18.31 14.50
CA LYS A 205 -14.81 -19.54 13.79
C LYS A 205 -14.56 -20.74 14.70
N CYS A 206 -15.60 -21.54 14.94
CA CYS A 206 -15.52 -22.76 15.76
C CYS A 206 -15.79 -24.00 14.91
N TRP A 207 -14.99 -25.06 15.10
CA TRP A 207 -15.14 -26.33 14.41
C TRP A 207 -14.84 -27.53 15.30
N GLY A 208 -15.21 -28.71 14.80
CA GLY A 208 -14.94 -30.01 15.43
C GLY A 208 -15.97 -30.45 16.46
N MET A 209 -15.94 -31.75 16.76
CA MET A 209 -16.45 -32.38 17.98
C MET A 209 -15.26 -32.97 18.71
N ASN A 210 -14.62 -32.20 19.59
CA ASN A 210 -13.35 -32.60 20.23
C ASN A 210 -13.43 -33.93 21.05
N GLY A 211 -14.64 -34.44 21.33
CA GLY A 211 -14.86 -35.75 21.93
C GLY A 211 -14.68 -36.97 21.01
N GLU A 212 -14.63 -36.76 19.68
CA GLU A 212 -14.53 -37.83 18.65
C GLU A 212 -13.23 -37.74 17.84
N GLY A 213 -12.28 -36.89 18.23
CA GLY A 213 -10.95 -36.80 17.60
C GLY A 213 -10.90 -36.26 16.17
N GLN A 214 -11.97 -35.62 15.68
CA GLN A 214 -12.02 -35.08 14.32
C GLN A 214 -11.39 -33.68 14.24
N LEU A 215 -10.36 -33.54 13.41
CA LEU A 215 -9.82 -32.26 12.96
C LEU A 215 -10.54 -31.88 11.65
N GLY A 216 -11.38 -30.84 11.66
CA GLY A 216 -11.89 -30.18 10.43
C GLY A 216 -10.90 -29.11 9.96
N PHE A 217 -10.74 -28.79 8.67
CA PHE A 217 -11.74 -28.57 7.60
C PHE A 217 -11.87 -29.72 6.56
N VAL A 218 -13.06 -29.86 5.94
CA VAL A 218 -13.22 -30.41 4.58
C VAL A 218 -13.40 -29.23 3.63
#